data_AF-A0A351DTL1-F1
#
_entry.id   AF-A0A351DTL1-F1
#
_cell.length_a   1.000
_cell.length_b   1.000
_cell.length_c   1.000
_cell.angle_alpha   90.00
_cell.angle_beta   90.00
_cell.angle_gamma   90.00
#
_symmetry.space_group_name_H-M   'P 1'
#
loop_
_entity.id
_entity.type
_entity.pdbx_description
1 polymer ?
#
loop_
_entity_poly.entity_id
_entity_poly.type
_entity_poly.pdbx_seq_one_letter_code
_entity_poly.pdbx_strand_id
1 'polypeptide(L)'
;AAGFGVAPVLGIDVRNGHARRFVALAQHAAGYEALCRWFSELNLAGTPFPTRLPEAVRHAGVIAIHPWSVWHEHLKDGAPLGYNEWVGVQAWEVPAVRLARADQDPEVGPRLV
;
A
#
# COMPACT_ATOMS: atom_id res chain seq x y z
N ALA A 1 4.56 -24.48 3.66
CA ALA A 1 5.49 -23.37 3.40
C ALA A 1 6.87 -23.52 4.08
N ALA A 2 7.06 -24.43 5.05
CA ALA A 2 8.30 -24.57 5.82
C ALA A 2 9.49 -25.24 5.09
N GLY A 3 9.51 -25.29 3.75
CA GLY A 3 10.49 -26.07 2.99
C GLY A 3 11.75 -25.33 2.54
N PHE A 4 11.70 -23.99 2.45
CA PHE A 4 12.74 -23.19 1.76
C PHE A 4 13.43 -22.15 2.64
N GLY A 5 13.15 -22.08 3.94
CA GLY A 5 13.68 -21.03 4.82
C GLY A 5 13.20 -19.61 4.47
N VAL A 6 12.24 -19.47 3.56
CA VAL A 6 11.60 -18.21 3.19
C VAL A 6 10.29 -18.07 3.96
N ALA A 7 10.15 -16.98 4.72
CA ALA A 7 8.90 -16.62 5.35
C ALA A 7 7.96 -15.99 4.30
N PRO A 8 6.83 -16.64 3.92
CA PRO A 8 5.90 -16.07 2.98
C PRO A 8 5.15 -14.88 3.61
N VAL A 9 4.89 -13.86 2.81
CA VAL A 9 4.00 -12.75 3.17
C VAL A 9 2.72 -12.88 2.35
N LEU A 10 1.56 -12.71 3.00
CA LEU A 10 0.26 -12.73 2.34
C LEU A 10 -0.19 -11.32 2.00
N GLY A 11 -0.77 -11.15 0.81
CA GLY A 11 -1.23 -9.84 0.37
C GLY A 11 -2.00 -9.85 -0.94
N ILE A 12 -2.45 -8.67 -1.35
CA ILE A 12 -3.25 -8.43 -2.56
C ILE A 12 -2.69 -7.23 -3.32
N ASP A 13 -2.46 -7.38 -4.62
CA ASP A 13 -2.26 -6.24 -5.54
C ASP A 13 -3.63 -5.64 -5.86
N VAL A 14 -3.98 -4.51 -5.23
CA VAL A 14 -5.30 -3.88 -5.35
C VAL A 14 -5.33 -3.01 -6.60
N ARG A 15 -6.31 -3.27 -7.47
CA ARG A 15 -6.40 -2.65 -8.79
C ARG A 15 -7.84 -2.38 -9.19
N ASN A 16 -8.07 -1.29 -9.93
CA ASN A 16 -9.30 -1.06 -10.68
C ASN A 16 -8.99 -1.26 -12.17
N GLY A 17 -9.19 -2.49 -12.66
CA GLY A 17 -8.74 -2.90 -13.99
C GLY A 17 -7.21 -2.79 -14.12
N HIS A 18 -6.73 -2.03 -15.10
CA HIS A 18 -5.30 -1.81 -15.28
C HIS A 18 -4.70 -0.82 -14.27
N ALA A 19 -5.52 0.05 -13.67
CA ALA A 19 -5.06 1.05 -12.73
C ALA A 19 -4.69 0.41 -11.38
N ARG A 20 -3.39 0.35 -11.08
CA ARG A 20 -2.90 -0.07 -9.75
C ARG A 20 -3.26 1.00 -8.72
N ARG A 21 -3.84 0.57 -7.60
CA ARG A 21 -4.11 1.43 -6.45
C ARG A 21 -2.97 1.34 -5.45
N PHE A 22 -2.76 0.17 -4.87
CA PHE A 22 -1.70 -0.10 -3.90
C PHE A 22 -1.53 -1.61 -3.72
N VAL A 23 -0.43 -2.03 -3.11
CA VAL A 23 -0.24 -3.39 -2.63
C VAL A 23 -0.59 -3.44 -1.15
N ALA A 24 -1.46 -4.37 -0.74
CA ALA A 24 -1.83 -4.58 0.65
C ALA A 24 -1.16 -5.86 1.19
N LEU A 25 -0.35 -5.75 2.23
CA LEU A 25 0.39 -6.89 2.83
C LEU A 25 -0.05 -7.09 4.29
N ALA A 26 -0.47 -8.29 4.63
CA ALA A 26 -0.85 -8.65 5.99
C ALA A 26 0.37 -9.05 6.83
N GLN A 27 0.52 -8.44 8.00
CA GLN A 27 1.60 -8.75 8.95
C GLN A 27 1.34 -10.02 9.74
N HIS A 28 0.07 -10.41 9.88
CA HIS A 28 -0.37 -11.62 10.60
C HIS A 28 -1.76 -12.07 10.14
N ALA A 29 -2.19 -13.25 10.62
CA ALA A 29 -3.44 -13.89 10.20
C ALA A 29 -4.69 -12.99 10.37
N ALA A 30 -4.82 -12.28 11.50
CA ALA A 30 -5.95 -11.37 11.72
C ALA A 30 -6.01 -10.21 10.71
N GLY A 31 -4.86 -9.68 10.30
CA GLY A 31 -4.80 -8.65 9.25
C GLY A 31 -5.17 -9.21 7.89
N TYR A 32 -4.76 -10.44 7.60
CA TYR A 32 -5.15 -11.12 6.36
C TYR A 32 -6.66 -11.39 6.31
N GLU A 33 -7.26 -11.82 7.43
CA GLU A 33 -8.71 -11.98 7.53
C GLU A 33 -9.45 -10.66 7.26
N ALA A 34 -9.04 -9.57 7.90
CA ALA A 34 -9.61 -8.25 7.69
C ALA A 34 -9.47 -7.78 6.23
N LEU A 35 -8.31 -8.02 5.62
CA LEU A 35 -8.03 -7.71 4.22
C LEU A 35 -8.96 -8.50 3.28
N CYS A 36 -9.08 -9.82 3.47
CA CYS A 36 -9.96 -10.66 2.66
C CYS A 36 -11.42 -10.25 2.79
N ARG A 37 -11.88 -9.94 4.01
CA ARG A 37 -13.25 -9.48 4.26
C ARG A 37 -13.55 -8.21 3.48
N TRP A 38 -12.75 -7.17 3.70
CA TRP A 38 -12.89 -5.88 3.02
C TRP A 38 -12.84 -6.02 1.49
N PHE A 39 -11.88 -6.79 0.98
CA PHE A 39 -11.72 -6.98 -0.47
C PHE A 39 -12.93 -7.70 -1.08
N SER A 40 -13.45 -8.71 -0.38
CA SER A 40 -14.63 -9.47 -0.82
C SER A 40 -15.89 -8.61 -0.79
N GLU A 41 -16.08 -7.80 0.25
CA GLU A 41 -17.22 -6.88 0.36
C GLU A 41 -17.28 -5.90 -0.82
N LEU A 42 -16.16 -5.25 -1.17
CA LEU A 42 -16.09 -4.33 -2.31
C LEU A 42 -16.34 -5.03 -3.65
N ASN A 43 -15.76 -6.22 -3.85
CA ASN A 43 -15.98 -7.00 -5.07
C ASN A 43 -17.45 -7.42 -5.23
N LEU A 44 -18.09 -7.90 -4.17
CA LEU A 44 -19.50 -8.30 -4.20
C LEU A 44 -20.43 -7.11 -4.42
N ALA A 45 -20.06 -5.94 -3.89
CA ALA A 45 -20.79 -4.69 -4.12
C ALA A 45 -20.54 -4.08 -5.52
N GLY A 46 -19.61 -4.63 -6.32
CA GLY A 46 -19.21 -4.04 -7.60
C GLY A 46 -18.61 -2.64 -7.47
N THR A 47 -18.12 -2.27 -6.27
CA THR A 47 -17.61 -0.94 -5.99
C THR A 47 -16.13 -0.88 -6.35
N PRO A 48 -15.67 0.16 -7.08
CA PRO A 48 -14.25 0.34 -7.35
C PRO A 48 -13.45 0.44 -6.04
N PHE A 49 -12.25 -0.15 -6.01
CA PHE A 49 -11.38 -0.03 -4.85
C PHE A 49 -10.96 1.45 -4.64
N PRO A 50 -10.98 1.93 -3.38
CA PRO A 50 -10.55 3.28 -3.05
C PRO A 50 -9.05 3.46 -3.32
N THR A 51 -8.60 4.71 -3.29
CA THR A 51 -7.17 5.06 -3.42
C THR A 51 -6.36 4.78 -2.16
N ARG A 52 -7.02 4.60 -1.00
CA ARG A 52 -6.38 4.20 0.26
C ARG A 52 -7.08 3.02 0.91
N LEU A 53 -6.30 2.16 1.54
CA LEU A 53 -6.82 1.08 2.36
C LEU A 53 -7.56 1.69 3.57
N PRO A 54 -8.73 1.18 3.99
CA PRO A 54 -9.42 1.73 5.14
C PRO A 54 -8.59 1.65 6.43
N GLU A 55 -8.75 2.65 7.30
CA GLU A 55 -8.00 2.74 8.56
C GLU A 55 -8.20 1.52 9.46
N ALA A 56 -9.43 0.98 9.52
CA ALA A 56 -9.74 -0.21 10.30
C ALA A 56 -8.94 -1.44 9.83
N VAL A 57 -8.77 -1.59 8.50
CA VAL A 57 -7.99 -2.70 7.93
C VAL A 57 -6.50 -2.49 8.18
N ARG A 58 -5.99 -1.25 8.12
CA ARG A 58 -4.60 -0.95 8.47
C ARG A 58 -4.27 -1.27 9.92
N HIS A 59 -5.14 -0.86 10.85
CA HIS A 59 -5.02 -1.16 12.28
C HIS A 59 -5.17 -2.65 12.61
N ALA A 60 -5.81 -3.43 11.74
CA ALA A 60 -5.82 -4.88 11.84
C ALA A 60 -4.47 -5.53 11.47
N GLY A 61 -3.43 -4.75 11.14
CA GLY A 61 -2.10 -5.25 10.81
C GLY A 61 -1.88 -5.43 9.31
N VAL A 62 -2.44 -4.54 8.48
CA VAL A 62 -2.24 -4.55 7.03
C VAL A 62 -1.49 -3.31 6.58
N ILE A 63 -0.36 -3.53 5.91
CA ILE A 63 0.46 -2.50 5.29
C ILE A 63 -0.10 -2.17 3.91
N ALA A 64 -0.22 -0.88 3.59
CA ALA A 64 -0.52 -0.40 2.25
C ALA A 64 0.72 0.26 1.63
N ILE A 65 1.16 -0.24 0.49
CA ILE A 65 2.28 0.30 -0.29
C ILE A 65 1.72 0.96 -1.55
N HIS A 66 1.71 2.28 -1.57
CA HIS A 66 1.25 3.10 -2.69
C HIS A 66 2.36 3.24 -3.73
N PRO A 67 2.11 3.05 -5.03
CA PRO A 67 3.11 3.38 -6.06
C PRO A 67 3.53 4.85 -5.96
N TRP A 68 4.81 5.13 -6.18
CA TRP A 68 5.33 6.50 -6.19
C TRP A 68 4.50 7.43 -7.10
N SER A 69 4.20 7.01 -8.32
CA SER A 69 3.36 7.79 -9.25
C SER A 69 1.98 8.14 -8.67
N VAL A 70 1.28 7.17 -8.11
CA VAL A 70 -0.04 7.37 -7.47
C VAL A 70 0.07 8.30 -6.27
N TRP A 71 1.09 8.09 -5.42
CA TRP A 71 1.27 8.93 -4.25
C TRP A 71 1.61 10.37 -4.64
N HIS A 72 2.58 10.55 -5.52
CA HIS A 72 3.10 11.86 -5.92
C HIS A 72 2.05 12.69 -6.66
N GLU A 73 1.21 12.08 -7.51
CA GLU A 73 0.22 12.79 -8.31
C GLU A 73 -1.13 13.00 -7.60
N HIS A 74 -1.51 12.13 -6.67
CA HIS A 74 -2.88 12.11 -6.15
C HIS A 74 -2.99 12.14 -4.63
N LEU A 75 -1.94 11.78 -3.89
CA LEU A 75 -2.01 11.65 -2.43
C LEU A 75 -1.13 12.64 -1.69
N LYS A 76 -0.05 13.13 -2.31
CA LYS A 76 0.95 14.02 -1.71
C LYS A 76 0.33 15.28 -1.11
N ASP A 77 -0.56 15.93 -1.85
CA ASP A 77 -1.23 17.17 -1.41
C ASP A 77 -2.49 16.91 -0.56
N GLY A 78 -2.78 15.63 -0.30
CA GLY A 78 -3.90 15.19 0.52
C GLY A 78 -3.51 15.01 1.99
N ALA A 79 -4.12 14.03 2.65
CA ALA A 79 -3.75 13.67 4.02
C ALA A 79 -2.34 13.05 4.08
N PRO A 80 -1.58 13.26 5.18
CA PRO A 80 -0.31 12.58 5.41
C PRO A 80 -0.42 11.06 5.32
N LEU A 81 0.71 10.37 5.19
CA LEU A 81 0.74 8.91 5.25
C LEU A 81 0.32 8.43 6.65
N GLY A 82 -0.76 7.65 6.71
CA GLY A 82 -1.29 7.14 7.97
C GLY A 82 -0.48 5.97 8.54
N TYR A 83 -0.94 5.40 9.66
CA TYR A 83 -0.39 4.16 10.20
C TYR A 83 -0.35 3.06 9.13
N ASN A 84 0.77 2.34 9.03
CA ASN A 84 0.98 1.26 8.06
C ASN A 84 0.84 1.67 6.58
N GLU A 85 1.03 2.95 6.24
CA GLU A 85 1.14 3.41 4.84
C GLU A 85 2.58 3.73 4.45
N TRP A 86 2.96 3.24 3.28
CA TRP A 86 4.30 3.34 2.69
C TRP A 86 4.19 3.71 1.21
N VAL A 87 5.29 4.17 0.62
CA VAL A 87 5.37 4.50 -0.81
C VAL A 87 6.41 3.61 -1.47
N GLY A 88 5.96 2.80 -2.43
CA GLY A 88 6.80 1.92 -3.21
C GLY A 88 7.47 2.67 -4.36
N VAL A 89 8.79 2.63 -4.41
CA VAL A 89 9.63 3.31 -5.40
C VAL A 89 10.27 2.27 -6.31
N GLN A 90 9.96 2.32 -7.60
CA GLN A 90 10.67 1.51 -8.58
C GLN A 90 12.09 2.03 -8.80
N ALA A 91 13.01 1.16 -9.22
CA ALA A 91 14.41 1.54 -9.43
C ALA A 91 14.59 2.75 -10.38
N TRP A 92 13.73 2.87 -11.39
CA TRP A 92 13.75 3.99 -12.34
C TRP A 92 13.09 5.27 -11.80
N GLU A 93 12.36 5.21 -10.70
CA GLU A 93 11.70 6.37 -10.07
C GLU A 93 12.62 7.10 -9.07
N VAL A 94 13.73 6.49 -8.65
CA VAL A 94 14.69 7.07 -7.69
C VAL A 94 15.16 8.49 -8.09
N PRO A 95 15.47 8.81 -9.37
CA PRO A 95 15.81 10.18 -9.74
C PRO A 95 14.66 11.17 -9.50
N ALA A 96 13.42 10.77 -9.79
CA ALA A 96 12.25 11.61 -9.59
C ALA A 96 11.99 11.88 -8.09
N VAL A 97 12.16 10.85 -7.24
CA VAL A 97 12.10 10.99 -5.78
C VAL A 97 13.07 12.04 -5.26
N ARG A 98 14.33 11.99 -5.71
CA ARG A 98 15.39 12.94 -5.32
C ARG A 98 15.12 14.35 -5.81
N LEU A 99 14.64 14.49 -7.05
CA LEU A 99 14.25 15.79 -7.60
C LEU A 99 13.10 16.42 -6.82
N ALA A 100 12.15 15.60 -6.38
CA ALA A 100 11.05 16.02 -5.51
C ALA A 100 11.48 16.24 -4.04
N ARG A 101 12.73 15.90 -3.68
CA ARG A 101 13.27 15.89 -2.31
C ARG A 101 12.45 15.04 -1.33
N ALA A 102 11.73 14.04 -1.82
CA ALA A 102 10.88 13.20 -0.98
C ALA A 102 11.70 12.26 -0.07
N ASP A 103 12.94 11.95 -0.44
CA ASP A 103 13.90 11.24 0.39
C ASP A 103 14.41 12.07 1.59
N GLN A 104 14.32 13.40 1.49
CA GLN A 104 14.71 14.35 2.54
C GLN A 104 13.52 14.82 3.39
N ASP A 105 12.30 14.51 2.95
CA ASP A 105 11.08 14.83 3.67
C ASP A 105 10.98 13.94 4.93
N PRO A 106 10.87 14.52 6.14
CA PRO A 106 10.83 13.75 7.38
C PRO A 106 9.58 12.89 7.53
N GLU A 107 8.47 13.21 6.85
CA GLU A 107 7.24 12.44 6.91
C GLU A 107 7.21 11.30 5.89
N VAL A 108 7.91 11.47 4.76
CA VAL A 108 7.84 10.56 3.61
C VAL A 108 9.09 9.72 3.46
N GLY A 109 10.28 10.31 3.59
CA GLY A 109 11.57 9.65 3.36
C GLY A 109 11.74 8.33 4.11
N PRO A 110 11.41 8.26 5.42
CA PRO A 110 11.45 7.01 6.20
C PRO A 110 10.45 5.95 5.76
N ARG A 111 9.53 6.28 4.84
CA ARG A 111 8.43 5.42 4.37
C ARG A 111 8.53 5.05 2.90
N LEU A 112 9.66 5.35 2.26
CA LEU A 112 9.97 4.90 0.91
C LEU A 112 10.52 3.47 0.95
N VAL A 113 9.97 2.57 0.12
CA VAL A 113 10.34 1.14 0.03
C VAL A 113 10.50 0.63 -1.38
#